data_AF-A0A6M0ARQ0-F1
#
_entry.id   AF-A0A6M0ARQ0-F1
#
_cell.length_a   1.000
_cell.length_b   1.000
_cell.length_c   1.000
_cell.angle_alpha   90.00
_cell.angle_beta   90.00
_cell.angle_gamma   90.00
#
_symmetry.space_group_name_H-M   'P 1'
#
loop_
_entity.id
_entity.type
_entity.pdbx_description
1 polymer ?
#
loop_
_entity_poly.entity_id
_entity_poly.type
_entity_poly.pdbx_seq_one_letter_code
_entity_poly.pdbx_strand_id
1 'polypeptide(L)'
;GLVGGVIVASHVSYQKADRPDLAIAKMLEISNSQSQSRPVLIATVHKSHEQTGEMMGLGWELNRRQVVDAAINSPQFLLAHKDTEPRVATETLQKTVAQLPKPLELWVVNFSASVELKAQGCIKDKQSISKVPGYRFRRYYCQNYRAGASE
;
A
#
# COMPACT_ATOMS: atom_id res chain seq x y z
N GLY A 1 10.13 0.44 -53.82
CA GLY A 1 10.16 0.56 -52.34
C GLY A 1 8.75 0.66 -51.84
N LEU A 2 8.36 -0.23 -50.92
CA LEU A 2 7.11 -0.17 -50.15
C LEU A 2 7.25 -1.20 -49.00
N VAL A 3 8.08 -0.89 -48.01
CA VAL A 3 8.12 -1.64 -46.74
C VAL A 3 8.25 -0.64 -45.60
N GLY A 4 7.16 0.08 -45.34
CA GLY A 4 7.11 1.14 -44.32
C GLY A 4 5.88 1.04 -43.43
N GLY A 5 5.37 -0.17 -43.16
CA GLY A 5 4.04 -0.36 -42.57
C GLY A 5 3.93 -1.48 -41.53
N VAL A 6 5.00 -1.84 -40.82
CA VAL A 6 4.93 -2.86 -39.76
C VAL A 6 5.78 -2.47 -38.54
N ILE A 7 5.42 -1.37 -37.84
CA ILE A 7 5.88 -1.13 -36.47
C ILE A 7 4.79 -0.40 -35.66
N VAL A 8 3.56 -0.95 -35.60
CA VAL A 8 2.56 -0.56 -34.58
C VAL A 8 1.85 -1.81 -34.02
N ALA A 9 2.54 -2.95 -33.92
CA ALA A 9 1.99 -4.18 -33.33
C ALA A 9 2.50 -4.45 -31.91
N SER A 10 3.32 -3.56 -31.34
CA SER A 10 3.99 -3.78 -30.06
C SER A 10 3.52 -2.82 -28.97
N HIS A 11 2.20 -2.63 -28.83
CA HIS A 11 1.60 -2.01 -27.63
C HIS A 11 1.70 -2.91 -26.37
N VAL A 12 2.45 -4.02 -26.42
CA VAL A 12 2.75 -4.89 -25.27
C VAL A 12 3.43 -4.10 -24.13
N SER A 13 4.13 -3.01 -24.44
CA SER A 13 4.75 -2.16 -23.43
C SER A 13 3.84 -1.07 -22.84
N TYR A 14 2.66 -0.81 -23.44
CA TYR A 14 1.76 0.26 -23.00
C TYR A 14 0.83 -0.16 -21.86
N GLN A 15 0.69 -1.46 -21.60
CA GLN A 15 -0.15 -1.99 -20.52
C GLN A 15 0.71 -2.85 -19.59
N LYS A 16 1.44 -2.23 -18.66
CA LYS A 16 1.62 -2.88 -17.37
C LYS A 16 0.22 -2.94 -16.77
N ALA A 17 -0.53 -4.00 -17.06
CA ALA A 17 -1.86 -4.16 -16.50
C ALA A 17 -1.68 -4.34 -15.00
N ASP A 18 -1.98 -3.28 -14.24
CA ASP A 18 -2.00 -3.35 -12.79
C ASP A 18 -3.03 -4.41 -12.38
N ARG A 19 -2.62 -5.31 -11.48
CA ARG A 19 -3.45 -6.44 -11.01
C ARG A 19 -3.88 -6.23 -9.56
N PRO A 20 -4.86 -5.34 -9.30
CA PRO A 20 -5.36 -5.11 -7.94
C PRO A 20 -5.99 -6.38 -7.37
N ASP A 21 -6.54 -7.24 -8.22
CA ASP A 21 -7.10 -8.54 -7.87
C ASP A 21 -6.07 -9.46 -7.21
N LEU A 22 -4.84 -9.51 -7.75
CA LEU A 22 -3.74 -10.28 -7.19
C LEU A 22 -3.16 -9.60 -5.95
N ALA A 23 -3.12 -8.27 -5.92
CA ALA A 23 -2.63 -7.51 -4.77
C ALA A 23 -3.51 -7.77 -3.54
N ILE A 24 -4.83 -7.64 -3.68
CA ILE A 24 -5.78 -7.92 -2.60
C ILE A 24 -5.73 -9.40 -2.19
N ALA A 25 -5.68 -10.34 -3.14
CA ALA A 25 -5.55 -11.76 -2.81
C ALA A 25 -4.31 -12.03 -1.94
N LYS A 26 -3.16 -11.44 -2.31
CA LYS A 26 -1.91 -11.61 -1.56
C LYS A 26 -1.94 -10.90 -0.21
N MET A 27 -2.55 -9.72 -0.11
CA MET A 27 -2.76 -9.04 1.17
C MET A 27 -3.60 -9.91 2.12
N LEU A 28 -4.71 -10.47 1.64
CA LEU A 28 -5.57 -11.35 2.43
C LEU A 28 -4.86 -12.65 2.84
N GLU A 29 -4.08 -13.27 1.96
CA GLU A 29 -3.25 -14.43 2.29
C GLU A 29 -2.32 -14.12 3.47
N ILE A 30 -1.68 -12.96 3.43
CA ILE A 30 -0.74 -12.50 4.44
C ILE A 30 -1.47 -12.07 5.74
N SER A 31 -2.66 -11.48 5.67
CA SER A 31 -3.47 -11.07 6.85
C SER A 31 -4.18 -12.23 7.53
N ASN A 32 -4.75 -13.18 6.79
CA ASN A 32 -5.44 -14.35 7.36
C ASN A 32 -4.52 -15.27 8.17
N SER A 33 -3.20 -15.20 7.95
CA SER A 33 -2.22 -15.90 8.80
C SER A 33 -2.15 -15.36 10.24
N GLN A 34 -2.72 -14.19 10.52
CA GLN A 34 -2.66 -13.53 11.82
C GLN A 34 -4.04 -12.97 12.20
N SER A 35 -4.88 -13.81 12.79
CA SER A 35 -6.32 -13.65 13.09
C SER A 35 -6.74 -12.50 14.03
N GLN A 36 -6.26 -11.29 13.84
CA GLN A 36 -6.68 -10.12 14.63
C GLN A 36 -7.26 -9.03 13.73
N SER A 37 -8.55 -8.77 13.91
CA SER A 37 -9.25 -7.64 13.30
C SER A 37 -8.65 -6.33 13.81
N ARG A 38 -7.80 -5.71 12.99
CA ARG A 38 -7.14 -4.43 13.27
C ARG A 38 -7.56 -3.44 12.18
N PRO A 39 -7.72 -2.14 12.51
CA PRO A 39 -7.91 -1.12 11.48
C PRO A 39 -6.74 -1.16 10.51
N VAL A 40 -7.05 -1.08 9.21
CA VAL A 40 -6.06 -1.17 8.14
C VAL A 40 -5.89 0.20 7.48
N LEU A 41 -4.66 0.69 7.44
CA LEU A 41 -4.27 1.86 6.65
C LEU A 41 -3.50 1.39 5.41
N ILE A 42 -3.94 1.79 4.22
CA ILE A 42 -3.25 1.56 2.96
C ILE A 42 -2.71 2.91 2.47
N ALA A 43 -1.39 3.04 2.34
CA ALA A 43 -0.74 4.30 2.02
C ALA A 43 0.13 4.21 0.76
N THR A 44 0.03 5.22 -0.10
CA THR A 44 0.93 5.44 -1.24
C THR A 44 1.47 6.87 -1.22
N VAL A 45 2.50 7.13 -2.03
CA VAL A 45 2.94 8.50 -2.36
C VAL A 45 2.18 8.95 -3.60
N HIS A 46 1.46 10.08 -3.50
CA HIS A 46 0.67 10.60 -4.60
C HIS A 46 1.39 11.75 -5.32
N LYS A 47 1.71 11.52 -6.61
CA LYS A 47 2.24 12.55 -7.52
C LYS A 47 1.30 12.83 -8.71
N SER A 48 0.59 11.81 -9.17
CA SER A 48 -0.24 11.84 -10.37
C SER A 48 -1.47 10.96 -10.22
N HIS A 49 -2.40 11.10 -11.18
CA HIS A 49 -3.63 10.30 -11.28
C HIS A 49 -3.39 8.79 -11.36
N GLU A 50 -2.21 8.33 -11.80
CA GLU A 50 -1.84 6.92 -11.83
C GLU A 50 -1.96 6.29 -10.43
N GLN A 51 -1.40 6.96 -9.42
CA GLN A 51 -1.42 6.47 -8.04
C GLN A 51 -2.84 6.49 -7.44
N THR A 52 -3.67 7.44 -7.86
CA THR A 52 -5.10 7.45 -7.51
C THR A 52 -5.82 6.27 -8.16
N GLY A 53 -5.53 5.97 -9.42
CA GLY A 53 -6.06 4.79 -10.14
C GLY A 53 -5.67 3.47 -9.47
N GLU A 54 -4.41 3.32 -9.07
CA GLU A 54 -3.92 2.15 -8.34
C GLU A 54 -4.69 1.96 -7.02
N MET A 55 -4.82 3.03 -6.22
CA MET A 55 -5.52 2.97 -4.93
C MET A 55 -7.02 2.72 -5.10
N MET A 56 -7.66 3.33 -6.11
CA MET A 56 -9.05 3.03 -6.46
C MET A 56 -9.24 1.59 -6.91
N GLY A 57 -8.30 1.02 -7.66
CA GLY A 57 -8.33 -0.38 -8.07
C GLY A 57 -8.32 -1.34 -6.87
N LEU A 58 -7.47 -1.07 -5.88
CA LEU A 58 -7.46 -1.80 -4.62
C LEU A 58 -8.78 -1.66 -3.86
N GLY A 59 -9.29 -0.43 -3.71
CA GLY A 59 -10.57 -0.16 -3.06
C GLY A 59 -11.75 -0.87 -3.74
N TRP A 60 -11.77 -0.86 -5.07
CA TRP A 60 -12.77 -1.56 -5.86
C TRP A 60 -12.75 -3.07 -5.62
N GLU A 61 -11.57 -3.70 -5.63
CA GLU A 61 -11.43 -5.14 -5.40
C GLU A 61 -11.78 -5.54 -3.97
N LEU A 62 -11.46 -4.71 -2.97
CA LEU A 62 -11.88 -4.92 -1.58
C LEU A 62 -13.42 -4.92 -1.45
N ASN A 63 -14.07 -3.94 -2.07
CA ASN A 63 -15.52 -3.83 -2.05
C ASN A 63 -16.19 -4.97 -2.82
N ARG A 64 -15.71 -5.25 -4.04
CA ARG A 64 -16.26 -6.29 -4.93
C ARG A 64 -16.21 -7.68 -4.31
N ARG A 65 -15.14 -7.99 -3.56
CA ARG A 65 -14.98 -9.28 -2.88
C ARG A 65 -15.70 -9.36 -1.54
N GLN A 66 -16.36 -8.28 -1.11
CA GLN A 66 -17.02 -8.16 0.19
C GLN A 66 -16.08 -8.49 1.36
N VAL A 67 -14.80 -8.12 1.22
CA VAL A 67 -13.78 -8.37 2.26
C VAL A 67 -13.61 -7.19 3.22
N VAL A 68 -14.19 -6.04 2.86
CA VAL A 68 -14.44 -4.94 3.80
C VAL A 68 -15.35 -5.49 4.91
N ASP A 69 -14.99 -5.23 6.16
CA ASP A 69 -15.65 -5.70 7.39
C ASP A 69 -15.47 -7.20 7.73
N ALA A 70 -15.24 -8.07 6.74
CA ALA A 70 -15.05 -9.51 6.95
C ALA A 70 -13.59 -9.90 7.27
N ALA A 71 -12.61 -9.30 6.58
CA ALA A 71 -11.18 -9.64 6.72
C ALA A 71 -10.29 -8.41 6.86
N ILE A 72 -10.65 -7.30 6.20
CA ILE A 72 -9.96 -6.02 6.29
C ILE A 72 -10.95 -5.05 6.94
N ASN A 73 -10.75 -4.81 8.23
CA ASN A 73 -11.65 -3.96 9.01
C ASN A 73 -11.43 -2.49 8.67
N SER A 74 -12.46 -1.85 8.10
CA SER A 74 -12.51 -0.41 7.81
C SER A 74 -11.23 0.14 7.16
N PRO A 75 -10.87 -0.29 5.93
CA PRO A 75 -9.65 0.16 5.27
C PRO A 75 -9.69 1.67 5.02
N GLN A 76 -8.68 2.37 5.50
CA GLN A 76 -8.45 3.78 5.22
C GLN A 76 -7.35 3.92 4.17
N PHE A 77 -7.50 4.90 3.28
CA PHE A 77 -6.55 5.15 2.20
C PHE A 77 -5.85 6.49 2.43
N LEU A 78 -4.52 6.46 2.45
CA LEU A 78 -3.68 7.65 2.52
C LEU A 78 -2.93 7.85 1.21
N LEU A 79 -3.22 8.95 0.53
CA LEU A 79 -2.48 9.42 -0.62
C LEU A 79 -1.56 10.56 -0.16
N ALA A 80 -0.36 10.22 0.31
CA ALA A 80 0.59 11.21 0.82
C ALA A 80 1.14 12.03 -0.35
N HIS A 81 0.59 13.23 -0.55
CA HIS A 81 0.93 14.05 -1.71
C HIS A 81 2.39 14.52 -1.64
N LYS A 82 3.05 14.47 -2.79
CA LYS A 82 4.39 14.98 -2.99
C LYS A 82 4.39 15.91 -4.20
N ASP A 83 4.61 17.19 -3.97
CA ASP A 83 4.86 18.15 -5.05
C ASP A 83 6.31 18.01 -5.58
N THR A 84 7.30 18.24 -4.71
CA THR A 84 8.72 18.26 -5.12
C THR A 84 9.62 17.46 -4.16
N GLU A 85 9.41 17.56 -2.85
CA GLU A 85 10.31 16.96 -1.86
C GLU A 85 9.80 15.61 -1.31
N PRO A 86 10.56 14.49 -1.47
CA PRO A 86 10.14 13.18 -1.00
C PRO A 86 9.86 13.10 0.51
N ARG A 87 10.52 13.95 1.31
CA ARG A 87 10.40 13.98 2.76
C ARG A 87 8.99 14.34 3.23
N VAL A 88 8.29 15.21 2.48
CA VAL A 88 6.92 15.61 2.81
C VAL A 88 5.98 14.41 2.86
N ALA A 89 6.15 13.44 1.95
CA ALA A 89 5.34 12.23 1.95
C ALA A 89 5.67 11.32 3.15
N THR A 90 6.95 11.21 3.53
CA THR A 90 7.38 10.48 4.73
C THR A 90 6.82 11.12 6.00
N GLU A 91 6.93 12.44 6.15
CA GLU A 91 6.39 13.17 7.29
C GLU A 91 4.87 13.08 7.38
N THR A 92 4.18 13.16 6.24
CA THR A 92 2.72 12.99 6.18
C THR A 92 2.34 11.61 6.68
N LEU A 93 3.01 10.54 6.20
CA LEU A 93 2.80 9.18 6.67
C LEU A 93 3.03 9.06 8.19
N GLN A 94 4.13 9.63 8.70
CA GLN A 94 4.45 9.61 10.14
C GLN A 94 3.37 10.31 10.98
N LYS A 95 2.93 11.51 10.56
CA LYS A 95 1.89 12.29 11.24
C LYS A 95 0.57 11.55 11.25
N THR A 96 0.13 11.00 10.12
CA THR A 96 -1.11 10.23 10.03
C THR A 96 -1.06 8.98 10.91
N VAL A 97 0.01 8.20 10.85
CA VAL A 97 0.17 6.99 11.68
C VAL A 97 0.20 7.33 13.17
N ALA A 98 0.81 8.46 13.55
CA ALA A 98 0.85 8.89 14.94
C ALA A 98 -0.55 9.21 15.51
N GLN A 99 -1.44 9.79 14.69
CA GLN A 99 -2.79 10.21 15.07
C GLN A 99 -3.82 9.07 15.08
N LEU A 100 -3.56 7.99 14.35
CA LEU A 100 -4.48 6.85 14.29
C LEU A 100 -4.42 6.00 15.58
N PRO A 101 -5.56 5.40 15.98
CA PRO A 101 -5.60 4.48 17.12
C PRO A 101 -4.78 3.22 16.82
N LYS A 102 -4.06 2.71 17.84
CA LYS A 102 -3.34 1.43 17.75
C LYS A 102 -4.09 0.36 18.57
N PRO A 103 -3.99 -0.94 18.20
CA PRO A 103 -3.14 -1.52 17.16
C PRO A 103 -3.59 -1.13 15.75
N LEU A 104 -2.63 -0.82 14.88
CA LEU A 104 -2.88 -0.45 13.48
C LEU A 104 -2.07 -1.36 12.56
N GLU A 105 -2.69 -1.84 11.50
CA GLU A 105 -2.01 -2.50 10.38
C GLU A 105 -1.80 -1.49 9.26
N LEU A 106 -0.56 -1.30 8.84
CA LEU A 106 -0.21 -0.39 7.76
C LEU A 106 0.34 -1.17 6.57
N TRP A 107 -0.27 -0.97 5.41
CA TRP A 107 0.24 -1.40 4.12
C TRP A 107 0.75 -0.18 3.37
N VAL A 108 2.05 -0.14 3.07
CA VAL A 108 2.58 0.85 2.14
C VAL A 108 2.67 0.22 0.75
N VAL A 109 2.00 0.82 -0.23
CA VAL A 109 1.87 0.36 -1.61
C VAL A 109 2.59 1.33 -2.53
N ASN A 110 3.48 0.83 -3.38
CA ASN A 110 4.29 1.62 -4.33
C ASN A 110 4.93 2.88 -3.74
N PHE A 111 5.16 2.86 -2.43
CA PHE A 111 5.55 4.04 -1.66
C PHE A 111 6.97 4.46 -2.02
N SER A 112 7.08 5.54 -2.80
CA SER A 112 8.31 5.99 -3.45
C SER A 112 9.23 6.87 -2.57
N ALA A 113 8.83 7.12 -1.33
CA ALA A 113 9.64 7.81 -0.31
C ALA A 113 10.16 6.85 0.77
N SER A 114 11.04 7.36 1.64
CA SER A 114 11.53 6.59 2.80
C SER A 114 10.36 6.29 3.75
N VAL A 115 10.35 5.10 4.35
CA VAL A 115 9.33 4.70 5.33
C VAL A 115 10.01 4.54 6.68
N GLU A 116 9.91 5.58 7.49
CA GLU A 116 10.58 5.71 8.78
C GLU A 116 9.55 5.75 9.89
N LEU A 117 9.12 4.58 10.37
CA LEU A 117 8.00 4.46 11.32
C LEU A 117 8.37 3.89 12.69
N LYS A 118 9.68 3.78 12.98
CA LYS A 118 10.16 3.26 14.27
C LYS A 118 9.69 4.11 15.44
N ALA A 119 9.72 5.43 15.30
CA ALA A 119 9.28 6.37 16.34
C ALA A 119 7.77 6.25 16.63
N GLN A 120 6.98 5.75 15.68
CA GLN A 120 5.54 5.52 15.82
C GLN A 120 5.23 4.10 16.34
N GLY A 121 6.25 3.33 16.76
CA GLY A 121 6.07 1.98 17.27
C GLY A 121 5.69 0.96 16.19
N CYS A 122 6.02 1.23 14.92
CA CYS A 122 5.70 0.33 13.81
C CYS A 122 6.88 -0.57 13.46
N ILE A 123 6.63 -1.87 13.43
CA ILE A 123 7.60 -2.90 13.11
C ILE A 123 7.28 -3.44 11.72
N LYS A 124 8.28 -3.43 10.83
CA LYS A 124 8.15 -4.00 9.49
C LYS A 124 8.03 -5.51 9.58
N ASP A 125 7.01 -6.07 8.92
CA ASP A 125 6.87 -7.50 8.81
C ASP A 125 7.85 -8.05 7.75
N LYS A 126 8.74 -8.95 8.17
CA LYS A 126 9.77 -9.56 7.32
C LYS A 126 9.17 -10.40 6.18
N GLN A 127 7.97 -10.96 6.34
CA GLN A 127 7.31 -11.79 5.33
C GLN A 127 6.50 -10.98 4.30
N SER A 128 6.38 -9.66 4.48
CA SER A 128 5.40 -8.85 3.75
C SER A 128 5.93 -8.10 2.52
N ILE A 129 7.20 -8.30 2.14
CA ILE A 129 7.71 -7.74 0.89
C ILE A 129 7.20 -8.63 -0.23
N SER A 130 6.08 -8.22 -0.84
CA SER A 130 5.47 -8.94 -1.94
C SER A 130 5.28 -7.99 -3.12
N LYS A 131 5.40 -8.57 -4.32
CA LYS A 131 5.28 -7.86 -5.58
C LYS A 131 4.38 -8.66 -6.50
N VAL A 132 3.35 -8.01 -7.00
CA VAL A 132 2.52 -8.50 -8.10
C VAL A 132 2.61 -7.48 -9.24
N PRO A 133 2.15 -7.77 -10.47
CA PRO A 133 2.13 -6.79 -11.55
C PRO A 133 1.42 -5.51 -11.11
N GLY A 134 2.10 -4.37 -11.24
CA GLY A 134 1.59 -3.06 -10.84
C GLY A 134 1.78 -2.69 -9.37
N TYR A 135 1.94 -3.66 -8.45
CA TYR A 135 1.95 -3.37 -7.01
C TYR A 135 3.15 -3.98 -6.29
N ARG A 136 3.91 -3.12 -5.59
CA ARG A 136 4.88 -3.52 -4.57
C ARG A 136 4.37 -3.04 -3.22
N PHE A 137 4.23 -3.95 -2.26
CA PHE A 137 3.75 -3.60 -0.94
C PHE A 137 4.68 -4.10 0.17
N ARG A 138 4.59 -3.41 1.31
CA ARG A 138 5.26 -3.76 2.57
C ARG A 138 4.24 -3.56 3.69
N ARG A 139 4.13 -4.52 4.61
CA ARG A 139 3.29 -4.44 5.79
C ARG A 139 4.10 -4.01 7.01
N TYR A 140 3.47 -3.22 7.85
CA TYR A 140 3.95 -2.80 9.15
C TYR A 140 2.86 -3.02 10.20
N TYR A 141 3.29 -3.43 11.38
CA TYR A 141 2.44 -3.55 12.56
C TYR A 141 2.79 -2.47 13.55
N CYS A 142 1.84 -1.58 13.81
CA CYS A 142 2.00 -0.50 14.77
C CYS A 142 1.29 -0.87 16.07
N GLN A 143 2.03 -0.86 17.17
CA GLN A 143 1.49 -1.11 18.51
C GLN A 143 1.48 0.19 19.32
N ASN A 144 0.67 0.25 20.37
CA ASN A 144 0.78 1.34 21.34
C ASN A 144 2.18 1.28 21.96
N TYR A 145 2.94 2.36 21.79
CA TYR A 145 4.24 2.51 22.43
C TYR A 145 3.99 2.66 23.93
N ARG A 146 4.02 1.56 24.69
CA ARG A 146 4.34 1.62 26.11
C ARG A 146 5.84 1.85 26.17
N ALA A 147 6.24 3.09 26.47
CA ALA A 147 7.62 3.37 26.87
C ALA A 147 7.93 2.48 28.08
N GLY A 148 8.75 1.45 27.89
CA GLY A 148 9.10 0.50 28.95
C GLY A 148 9.31 -0.92 28.46
N ALA A 149 10.41 -1.16 27.73
CA ALA A 149 11.07 -2.46 27.62
C ALA A 149 12.42 -2.30 26.90
N SER A 150 13.40 -1.72 27.59
CA SER A 150 14.82 -2.06 27.41
C SER A 150 15.52 -1.65 28.71
N GLU A 151 15.87 -2.66 29.51
CA GLU A 151 16.95 -2.59 30.51
C GLU A 151 18.30 -2.31 29.84
#